data_AF-J5KBC5-F1
#
_entry.id   AF-J5KBC5-F1
#
_cell.length_a   1.000
_cell.length_b   1.000
_cell.length_c   1.000
_cell.angle_alpha   90.00
_cell.angle_beta   90.00
_cell.angle_gamma   90.00
#
_symmetry.space_group_name_H-M   'P 1'
#
loop_
_entity.id
_entity.type
_entity.pdbx_description
1 polymer ?
#
loop_
_entity_poly.entity_id
_entity_poly.type
_entity_poly.pdbx_seq_one_letter_code
_entity_poly.pdbx_strand_id
1 'polypeptide(L)'
;MLNKSLLVNNISNIEIARLNAEEVIEIFSGRKFRRMHDIDINTYNFSHILVDPPRSGLDLDVINLVNNFENLIYVSCNPDTYIRDIKLLNNFKVEKLALFDQFANTEHLEIVSILKKINQ
;
A
#
# COMPACT_ATOMS: atom_id res chain seq x y z
N MET A 1 -0.58 -1.33 20.11
CA MET A 1 -1.33 -0.75 18.98
C MET A 1 -1.37 -1.69 17.78
N LEU A 2 -0.28 -2.28 17.26
CA LEU A 2 -0.38 -3.42 16.32
C LEU A 2 -0.11 -4.78 16.99
N ASN A 3 1.05 -4.94 17.66
CA ASN A 3 1.40 -6.20 18.34
C ASN A 3 0.33 -6.72 19.31
N LYS A 4 -0.32 -5.80 20.05
CA LYS A 4 -1.45 -6.15 20.93
C LYS A 4 -2.63 -6.72 20.13
N SER A 5 -2.95 -6.15 18.97
CA SER A 5 -4.03 -6.63 18.11
C SER A 5 -3.70 -8.02 17.55
N LEU A 6 -2.45 -8.23 17.11
CA LEU A 6 -2.00 -9.54 16.64
C LEU A 6 -2.13 -10.62 17.72
N LEU A 7 -1.70 -10.31 18.95
CA LEU A 7 -1.83 -11.22 20.09
C LEU A 7 -3.29 -11.53 20.43
N VAL A 8 -4.17 -10.53 20.44
CA VAL A 8 -5.60 -10.73 20.75
C VAL A 8 -6.31 -11.56 19.68
N ASN A 9 -5.85 -11.47 18.42
CA ASN A 9 -6.43 -12.20 17.29
C ASN A 9 -5.68 -13.50 16.95
N ASN A 10 -4.72 -13.93 17.78
CA ASN A 10 -3.87 -15.11 17.54
C ASN A 10 -3.19 -15.12 16.16
N ILE A 11 -2.75 -13.96 15.67
CA ILE A 11 -2.08 -13.80 14.39
C ILE A 11 -0.57 -13.90 14.60
N SER A 12 0.06 -14.87 13.94
CA SER A 12 1.51 -15.13 14.03
C SER A 12 2.25 -15.06 12.70
N ASN A 13 1.56 -14.79 11.60
CA ASN A 13 2.09 -14.79 10.23
C ASN A 13 2.31 -13.36 9.68
N ILE A 14 2.65 -12.41 10.56
CA ILE A 14 2.92 -11.02 10.18
C ILE A 14 4.30 -10.63 10.72
N GLU A 15 5.16 -10.20 9.80
CA GLU A 15 6.43 -9.57 10.10
C GLU A 15 6.27 -8.04 10.03
N ILE A 16 6.94 -7.31 10.93
CA ILE A 16 6.79 -5.87 11.05
C ILE A 16 8.16 -5.21 10.90
N ALA A 17 8.29 -4.35 9.89
CA ALA A 17 9.43 -3.45 9.73
C ALA A 17 8.94 -1.99 9.75
N ARG A 18 9.72 -1.11 10.41
CA ARG A 18 9.46 0.34 10.42
C ARG A 18 10.42 1.03 9.48
N LEU A 19 9.91 1.39 8.30
CA LEU A 19 10.64 1.93 7.17
C LEU A 19 9.86 3.12 6.59
N ASN A 20 10.56 4.08 6.03
CA ASN A 20 9.95 5.12 5.19
C ASN A 20 9.79 4.62 3.74
N ALA A 21 9.15 5.43 2.88
CA ALA A 21 8.88 5.05 1.49
C ALA A 21 10.15 4.79 0.67
N GLU A 22 11.18 5.63 0.83
CA GLU A 22 12.47 5.50 0.14
C GLU A 22 13.18 4.20 0.53
N GLU A 23 13.22 3.89 1.83
CA GLU A 23 13.81 2.65 2.35
C GLU A 23 13.10 1.41 1.79
N VAL A 24 11.76 1.43 1.68
CA VAL A 24 11.00 0.33 1.06
C VAL A 24 11.43 0.12 -0.39
N ILE A 25 11.56 1.18 -1.18
CA ILE A 25 11.99 1.09 -2.58
C ILE A 25 13.41 0.54 -2.69
N GLU A 26 14.32 1.00 -1.83
CA GLU A 26 15.70 0.51 -1.79
C GLU A 26 15.78 -0.98 -1.41
N ILE A 27 14.89 -1.44 -0.53
CA ILE A 27 14.77 -2.85 -0.14
C ILE A 27 14.37 -3.72 -1.32
N PHE A 28 13.34 -3.31 -2.08
CA PHE A 28 12.93 -4.01 -3.31
C PHE A 28 14.00 -3.96 -4.40
N SER A 29 14.96 -3.04 -4.32
CA SER A 29 16.14 -2.98 -5.18
C SER A 29 17.31 -3.84 -4.67
N GLY A 30 17.15 -4.53 -3.53
CA GLY A 30 18.15 -5.43 -2.94
C GLY A 30 18.96 -4.87 -1.78
N ARG A 31 18.69 -3.64 -1.32
CA ARG A 31 19.39 -3.05 -0.16
C ARG A 31 18.95 -3.73 1.14
N LYS A 32 19.90 -4.05 2.02
CA LYS A 32 19.62 -4.61 3.35
C LYS A 32 19.76 -3.52 4.41
N PHE A 33 18.78 -3.43 5.30
CA PHE A 33 18.81 -2.52 6.45
C PHE A 33 18.87 -3.30 7.75
N ARG A 34 19.76 -2.89 8.68
CA ARG A 34 19.88 -3.52 10.00
C ARG A 34 18.56 -3.54 10.78
N ARG A 35 17.68 -2.56 10.55
CA ARG A 35 16.37 -2.42 11.22
C ARG A 35 15.35 -3.49 10.80
N MET A 36 15.59 -4.17 9.68
CA MET A 36 14.78 -5.32 9.24
C MET A 36 15.08 -6.58 10.06
N HIS A 37 16.09 -6.57 10.94
CA HIS A 37 16.52 -7.74 11.70
C HIS A 37 16.75 -8.92 10.75
N ASP A 38 15.97 -9.99 10.89
CA ASP A 38 16.09 -11.24 10.12
C ASP A 38 15.09 -11.33 8.95
N ILE A 39 14.36 -10.26 8.66
CA ILE A 39 13.40 -10.20 7.54
C ILE A 39 14.18 -10.12 6.22
N ASP A 40 14.14 -11.19 5.42
CA ASP A 40 14.62 -11.19 4.05
C ASP A 40 13.42 -11.17 3.08
N ILE A 41 13.13 -10.00 2.51
CA ILE A 41 11.97 -9.85 1.62
C ILE A 41 12.07 -10.71 0.35
N ASN A 42 13.28 -11.16 -0.04
CA ASN A 42 13.48 -11.97 -1.24
C ASN A 42 12.97 -13.40 -1.05
N THR A 43 12.69 -13.83 0.18
CA THR A 43 12.07 -15.14 0.45
C THR A 43 10.56 -15.13 0.22
N TYR A 44 9.98 -13.96 -0.04
CA TYR A 44 8.55 -13.77 -0.24
C TYR A 44 8.22 -13.62 -1.72
N ASN A 45 7.04 -14.12 -2.11
CA ASN A 45 6.43 -13.84 -3.40
C ASN A 45 5.22 -12.92 -3.19
N PHE A 46 5.43 -11.61 -3.26
CA PHE A 46 4.36 -10.64 -3.02
C PHE A 46 3.44 -10.51 -4.25
N SER A 47 2.21 -10.95 -4.10
CA SER A 47 1.16 -10.78 -5.11
C SER A 47 0.32 -9.51 -4.91
N HIS A 48 0.35 -8.93 -3.72
CA HIS A 48 -0.48 -7.79 -3.31
C HIS A 48 0.35 -6.70 -2.64
N ILE A 49 -0.04 -5.45 -2.87
CA ILE A 49 0.45 -4.29 -2.12
C ILE A 49 -0.74 -3.48 -1.59
N LEU A 50 -0.61 -2.98 -0.36
CA LEU A 50 -1.56 -2.02 0.23
C LEU A 50 -0.85 -0.69 0.41
N VAL A 51 -1.50 0.38 -0.01
CA VAL A 51 -1.02 1.75 0.18
C VAL A 51 -2.09 2.60 0.87
N ASP A 52 -1.65 3.38 1.84
CA ASP A 52 -2.43 4.37 2.58
C ASP A 52 -1.59 5.67 2.68
N PRO A 53 -1.46 6.42 1.57
CA PRO A 53 -0.61 7.60 1.52
C PRO A 53 -1.21 8.79 2.28
N PRO A 54 -0.38 9.79 2.61
CA PRO A 54 -0.89 11.09 3.07
C PRO A 54 -1.77 11.76 2.00
N ARG A 55 -2.41 12.87 2.37
CA ARG A 55 -3.27 13.68 1.48
C ARG A 55 -2.63 14.13 0.16
N SER A 56 -1.30 14.13 0.07
CA SER A 56 -0.57 14.43 -1.17
C SER A 56 -0.57 13.29 -2.19
N GLY A 57 -1.06 12.10 -1.82
CA GLY A 57 -1.00 10.87 -2.61
C GLY A 57 0.39 10.23 -2.60
N LEU A 58 0.63 9.34 -3.55
CA LEU A 58 1.90 8.63 -3.74
C LEU A 58 2.91 9.47 -4.51
N ASP A 59 4.18 9.34 -4.14
CA ASP A 59 5.30 9.83 -4.93
C ASP A 59 5.54 8.94 -6.16
N LEU A 60 6.15 9.49 -7.21
CA LEU A 60 6.39 8.78 -8.48
C LEU A 60 7.18 7.48 -8.29
N ASP A 61 8.17 7.46 -7.40
CA ASP A 61 8.97 6.26 -7.16
C ASP A 61 8.15 5.16 -6.47
N VAL A 62 7.19 5.54 -5.62
CA VAL A 62 6.25 4.59 -5.00
C VAL A 62 5.26 4.06 -6.05
N ILE A 63 4.78 4.91 -6.96
CA ILE A 63 3.94 4.49 -8.10
C ILE A 63 4.69 3.47 -8.96
N ASN A 64 5.97 3.70 -9.25
CA ASN A 64 6.81 2.77 -9.99
C ASN A 64 6.98 1.44 -9.27
N LEU A 65 7.15 1.46 -7.94
CA LEU A 65 7.20 0.25 -7.13
C LEU A 65 5.87 -0.51 -7.17
N VAL A 66 4.73 0.18 -7.00
CA VAL A 66 3.38 -0.41 -7.04
C VAL A 66 3.11 -1.10 -8.38
N ASN A 67 3.64 -0.56 -9.48
CA ASN A 67 3.50 -1.16 -10.81
C ASN A 67 4.13 -2.56 -10.95
N ASN A 68 4.97 -2.99 -10.00
CA ASN A 68 5.56 -4.34 -9.98
C ASN A 68 4.64 -5.41 -9.38
N PHE A 69 3.48 -5.02 -8.82
CA PHE A 69 2.54 -5.94 -8.17
C PHE A 69 1.35 -6.27 -9.10
N GLU A 70 0.72 -7.43 -8.86
CA GLU A 70 -0.48 -7.84 -9.59
C GLU A 70 -1.75 -7.22 -9.03
N ASN A 71 -1.81 -7.05 -7.70
CA ASN A 71 -3.00 -6.60 -6.98
C ASN A 71 -2.63 -5.43 -6.07
N LEU A 72 -3.47 -4.39 -6.08
CA LEU A 72 -3.28 -3.17 -5.29
C LEU A 72 -4.54 -2.90 -4.47
N ILE A 73 -4.36 -2.67 -3.17
CA ILE A 73 -5.38 -2.08 -2.29
C ILE A 73 -4.96 -0.63 -2.04
N TYR A 74 -5.75 0.33 -2.52
CA TYR A 74 -5.48 1.75 -2.34
C TYR A 74 -6.50 2.34 -1.36
N VAL A 75 -6.02 2.93 -0.28
CA VAL A 75 -6.79 3.70 0.70
C VAL A 75 -6.48 5.19 0.49
N SER A 76 -7.47 6.07 0.44
CA SER A 76 -7.26 7.50 0.20
C SER A 76 -8.29 8.39 0.86
N CYS A 77 -7.81 9.39 1.60
CA CYS A 77 -8.64 10.46 2.15
C CYS A 77 -8.79 11.67 1.20
N ASN A 78 -8.24 11.61 -0.03
CA ASN A 78 -8.26 12.71 -0.99
C ASN A 78 -8.60 12.20 -2.43
N PRO A 79 -9.82 12.46 -2.92
CA PRO A 79 -10.27 12.02 -4.24
C PRO A 79 -9.39 12.49 -5.41
N ASP A 80 -8.84 13.71 -5.34
CA ASP A 80 -8.09 14.30 -6.45
C ASP A 80 -6.74 13.60 -6.65
N THR A 81 -6.01 13.37 -5.55
CA THR A 81 -4.73 12.65 -5.60
C THR A 81 -4.94 11.16 -5.89
N TYR A 82 -6.03 10.57 -5.42
CA TYR A 82 -6.42 9.21 -5.80
C TYR A 82 -6.61 9.07 -7.32
N ILE A 83 -7.37 9.97 -7.94
CA ILE A 83 -7.60 9.96 -9.39
C ILE A 83 -6.28 10.19 -10.16
N ARG A 84 -5.44 11.11 -9.68
CA ARG A 84 -4.11 11.35 -10.26
C ARG A 84 -3.27 10.07 -10.24
N ASP A 85 -3.16 9.43 -9.09
CA ASP A 85 -2.28 8.28 -8.90
C ASP A 85 -2.75 7.08 -9.73
N ILE A 86 -4.05 6.80 -9.76
CA ILE A 86 -4.60 5.72 -10.59
C ILE A 86 -4.29 5.92 -12.07
N LYS A 87 -4.32 7.16 -12.56
CA LYS A 87 -3.97 7.47 -13.95
C LYS A 87 -2.48 7.23 -14.27
N LEU A 88 -1.62 7.27 -13.25
CA LEU A 88 -0.18 7.02 -13.38
C LEU A 88 0.17 5.52 -13.21
N LEU A 89 -0.77 4.71 -12.73
CA LEU A 89 -0.59 3.26 -12.65
C LEU A 89 -0.71 2.62 -14.05
N ASN A 90 0.23 1.73 -14.35
CA ASN A 90 0.31 1.06 -15.64
C ASN A 90 -0.57 -0.19 -15.66
N ASN A 91 -1.58 -0.20 -16.52
CA ASN A 91 -2.46 -1.35 -16.76
C ASN A 91 -3.24 -1.82 -15.53
N PHE A 92 -3.57 -0.96 -14.58
CA PHE A 92 -4.48 -1.32 -13.48
C PHE A 92 -5.93 -1.02 -13.83
N LYS A 93 -6.82 -1.92 -13.40
CA LYS A 93 -8.27 -1.72 -13.43
C LYS A 93 -8.83 -1.76 -12.03
N VAL A 94 -9.69 -0.80 -11.70
CA VAL A 94 -10.49 -0.83 -10.47
C VAL A 94 -11.50 -1.98 -10.58
N GLU A 95 -11.35 -3.00 -9.74
CA GLU A 95 -12.30 -4.12 -9.63
C GLU A 95 -13.42 -3.80 -8.65
N LYS A 96 -13.08 -3.16 -7.53
CA LYS A 96 -14.02 -2.75 -6.48
C LYS A 96 -13.63 -1.38 -5.94
N LEU A 97 -14.64 -0.61 -5.57
CA LEU A 97 -14.47 0.70 -4.93
C LEU A 97 -15.58 0.89 -3.90
N ALA A 98 -15.21 1.37 -2.73
CA ALA A 98 -16.13 1.76 -1.67
C ALA A 98 -15.73 3.14 -1.13
N LEU A 99 -16.73 3.90 -0.72
CA LEU A 99 -16.60 5.20 -0.08
C LEU A 99 -17.03 5.05 1.37
N PHE A 100 -16.28 5.66 2.29
CA PHE A 100 -16.56 5.62 3.72
C PHE A 100 -16.61 7.04 4.28
N ASP A 101 -17.69 7.34 4.99
CA ASP A 101 -17.79 8.51 5.85
C ASP A 101 -17.21 8.15 7.23
N GLN A 102 -15.89 8.28 7.37
CA GLN A 102 -15.20 8.00 8.62
C GLN A 102 -15.28 9.18 9.60
N PHE A 103 -15.59 10.38 9.11
CA PHE A 103 -15.55 11.63 9.86
C PHE A 103 -16.85 12.42 9.65
N ALA A 104 -17.90 11.98 10.35
CA ALA A 104 -19.23 12.57 10.26
C ALA A 104 -19.22 14.10 10.43
N ASN A 105 -20.03 14.78 9.61
CA ASN A 105 -20.13 16.24 9.54
C ASN A 105 -18.84 16.95 9.11
N THR A 106 -18.00 16.29 8.31
CA THR A 106 -16.86 16.92 7.65
C THR A 106 -16.88 16.64 6.15
N GLU A 107 -16.05 17.35 5.39
CA GLU A 107 -15.86 17.08 3.96
C GLU A 107 -14.91 15.91 3.69
N HIS A 108 -14.41 15.23 4.74
CA HIS A 108 -13.47 14.13 4.56
C HIS A 108 -14.21 12.91 4.02
N LEU A 109 -13.68 12.34 2.93
CA LEU A 109 -14.19 11.14 2.31
C LEU A 109 -13.04 10.15 2.19
N GLU A 110 -13.22 8.97 2.74
CA GLU A 110 -12.26 7.89 2.60
C GLU A 110 -12.66 6.99 1.43
N ILE A 111 -11.73 6.72 0.54
CA ILE A 111 -11.88 5.84 -0.61
C ILE A 111 -11.07 4.59 -0.33
N VAL A 112 -11.67 3.41 -0.47
CA VAL A 112 -10.92 2.15 -0.55
C VAL A 112 -11.23 1.49 -1.86
N SER A 113 -10.19 1.16 -2.63
CA SER A 113 -10.34 0.44 -3.89
C SER A 113 -9.40 -0.76 -3.98
N ILE A 114 -9.89 -1.77 -4.71
CA ILE A 114 -9.12 -2.93 -5.11
C ILE A 114 -8.90 -2.80 -6.60
N LEU A 115 -7.63 -2.73 -6.99
CA LEU A 115 -7.20 -2.67 -8.36
C LEU A 115 -6.43 -3.94 -8.71
N LYS A 116 -6.62 -4.39 -9.94
CA LYS A 116 -5.93 -5.54 -10.50
C LYS A 116 -5.22 -5.15 -11.79
N LYS A 117 -3.99 -5.62 -11.95
CA LYS A 117 -3.23 -5.47 -13.17
C LYS A 117 -3.88 -6.30 -14.29
N ILE A 118 -4.10 -5.68 -15.42
CA ILE A 118 -4.58 -6.30 -16.64
C ILE A 118 -3.36 -6.87 -17.34
N ASN A 119 -3.27 -8.19 -17.43
CA ASN A 119 -2.32 -8.84 -18.32
C ASN A 119 -2.88 -8.69 -19.74
N GLN A 120 -2.16 -7.97 -20.60
CA GLN A 120 -2.39 -8.03 -22.04
C GLN A 120 -1.89 -9.36 -22.60
#